data_AF-A0A7S1GLS5-F1
#
_entry.id   AF-A0A7S1GLS5-F1
#
_cell.length_a   1.000
_cell.length_b   1.000
_cell.length_c   1.000
_cell.angle_alpha   90.00
_cell.angle_beta   90.00
_cell.angle_gamma   90.00
#
_symmetry.space_group_name_H-M   'P 1'
#
loop_
_entity.id
_entity.type
_entity.pdbx_description
1 polymer ?
#
loop_
_entity_poly.entity_id
_entity_poly.type
_entity_poly.pdbx_seq_one_letter_code
_entity_poly.pdbx_strand_id
1 'polypeptide(L)'
;SARFTEGHGKMYRNLYDELQAKVSFPYPKDGLPDILSHMIPAAFEAIKTLHGREQMTRFVFRTFGTDLPQVAEAITAFAQGRHPTYPDFRSEDLVMTEKELFRGRWSEDGREYQLWSHDGKSKVAAGDNAIMDFLKDRLICGIQDDYEYWAKNDWQPWAGKPVWVPRGDKSHHILLDDNIHNLENDSIATVRQEQKDGTYRTLNGQEIQECQGLYLIRVPTVEPILDPEWFVKEIDKAQQRFFEVVHDPS
;
A
#
# COMPACT_ATOMS: atom_id res chain seq x y z
N SER A 1 4.17 0.01 -34.59
CA SER A 1 3.75 -0.63 -33.34
C SER A 1 2.25 -0.70 -33.35
N ALA A 2 1.64 -1.89 -33.41
CA ALA A 2 0.19 -2.02 -33.34
C ALA A 2 -0.26 -1.67 -31.92
N ARG A 3 -1.17 -0.71 -31.77
CA ARG A 3 -1.67 -0.31 -30.45
C ARG A 3 -2.60 -1.41 -29.92
N PHE A 4 -2.66 -1.59 -28.59
CA PHE A 4 -3.53 -2.57 -27.91
C PHE A 4 -4.99 -2.54 -28.40
N THR A 5 -5.47 -1.38 -28.85
CA THR A 5 -6.84 -1.19 -29.32
C THR A 5 -7.02 -1.35 -30.85
N GLU A 6 -6.01 -1.87 -31.56
CA GLU A 6 -6.07 -2.16 -33.00
C GLU A 6 -6.30 -3.66 -33.29
N GLY A 7 -6.67 -4.01 -34.53
CA GLY A 7 -6.97 -5.40 -34.90
C GLY A 7 -8.12 -6.00 -34.07
N HIS A 8 -7.87 -7.14 -33.44
CA HIS A 8 -8.81 -7.78 -32.51
C HIS A 8 -9.05 -6.96 -31.23
N GLY A 9 -8.13 -6.05 -30.89
CA GLY A 9 -8.25 -5.18 -29.72
C GLY A 9 -9.26 -4.04 -29.85
N LYS A 10 -9.85 -3.84 -31.05
CA LYS A 10 -10.91 -2.84 -31.26
C LYS A 10 -12.09 -3.02 -30.31
N MET A 11 -12.40 -4.25 -29.92
CA MET A 11 -13.49 -4.54 -28.97
C MET A 11 -13.26 -3.89 -27.60
N TYR A 12 -12.00 -3.65 -27.21
CA TYR A 12 -11.64 -3.01 -25.95
C TYR A 12 -11.48 -1.50 -26.06
N ARG A 13 -11.66 -0.89 -27.25
CA ARG A 13 -11.41 0.53 -27.45
C ARG A 13 -12.33 1.41 -26.59
N ASN A 14 -13.63 1.09 -26.53
CA ASN A 14 -14.57 1.84 -25.70
C ASN A 14 -14.19 1.81 -24.21
N LEU A 15 -13.82 0.62 -23.70
CA LEU A 15 -13.37 0.47 -22.31
C LEU A 15 -12.05 1.22 -22.09
N TYR A 16 -11.09 1.12 -23.01
CA TYR A 16 -9.84 1.86 -22.94
C TYR A 16 -10.07 3.38 -22.90
N ASP A 17 -10.92 3.91 -23.79
CA ASP A 17 -11.21 5.35 -23.86
C ASP A 17 -11.93 5.81 -22.57
N GLU A 18 -12.84 5.01 -22.03
CA GLU A 18 -13.49 5.26 -20.72
C GLU A 18 -12.47 5.30 -19.58
N LEU A 19 -11.61 4.28 -19.49
CA LEU A 19 -10.58 4.20 -18.45
C LEU A 19 -9.58 5.35 -18.58
N GLN A 20 -9.13 5.65 -19.81
CA GLN A 20 -8.23 6.77 -20.09
C GLN A 20 -8.85 8.09 -19.64
N ALA A 21 -10.14 8.33 -19.95
CA ALA A 21 -10.83 9.54 -19.51
C ALA A 21 -10.93 9.64 -17.98
N LYS A 22 -11.10 8.51 -17.28
CA LYS A 22 -11.21 8.46 -15.81
C LYS A 22 -9.87 8.65 -15.09
N VAL A 23 -8.76 8.16 -15.64
CA VAL A 23 -7.42 8.37 -15.06
C VAL A 23 -6.76 9.69 -15.47
N SER A 24 -7.29 10.36 -16.48
CA SER A 24 -6.76 11.64 -16.95
C SER A 24 -7.26 12.80 -16.08
N PHE A 25 -6.34 13.60 -15.56
CA PHE A 25 -6.69 14.85 -14.87
C PHE A 25 -6.91 15.98 -15.90
N PRO A 26 -7.96 16.80 -15.76
CA PRO A 26 -8.19 17.93 -16.66
C PRO A 26 -7.16 19.04 -16.39
N TYR A 27 -6.08 19.12 -17.18
CA TYR A 27 -5.04 20.14 -16.98
C TYR A 27 -4.43 20.72 -18.27
N PRO A 28 -3.91 21.97 -18.23
CA PRO A 28 -2.87 22.47 -19.12
C PRO A 28 -1.47 21.95 -18.72
N LYS A 29 -0.51 22.03 -19.66
CA LYS A 29 0.79 21.34 -19.74
C LYS A 29 1.90 21.75 -18.73
N ASP A 30 1.59 22.09 -17.48
CA ASP A 30 2.59 22.62 -16.54
C ASP A 30 3.16 21.57 -15.56
N GLY A 31 3.53 20.36 -16.04
CA GLY A 31 4.30 19.33 -15.30
C GLY A 31 3.62 18.64 -14.11
N LEU A 32 2.68 19.30 -13.42
CA LEU A 32 1.80 18.73 -12.39
C LEU A 32 1.00 17.49 -12.85
N PRO A 33 0.49 17.42 -14.10
CA PRO A 33 -0.26 16.24 -14.55
C PRO A 33 0.58 14.97 -14.54
N ASP A 34 1.88 15.07 -14.87
CA ASP A 34 2.78 13.91 -14.92
C ASP A 34 3.03 13.36 -13.50
N ILE A 35 3.25 14.24 -12.52
CA ILE A 35 3.45 13.83 -11.12
C ILE A 35 2.20 13.16 -10.55
N LEU A 36 1.02 13.72 -10.78
CA LEU A 36 -0.23 13.16 -10.26
C LEU A 36 -0.60 11.82 -10.93
N SER A 37 -0.13 11.56 -12.14
CA SER A 37 -0.38 10.31 -12.86
C SER A 37 0.28 9.06 -12.22
N HIS A 38 1.19 9.26 -11.25
CA HIS A 38 1.75 8.18 -10.44
C HIS A 38 0.75 7.58 -9.45
N MET A 39 -0.43 8.19 -9.28
CA MET A 39 -1.51 7.66 -8.46
C MET A 39 -2.84 7.74 -9.21
N ILE A 40 -3.67 6.71 -9.03
CA ILE A 40 -5.03 6.73 -9.59
C ILE A 40 -5.95 7.64 -8.76
N PRO A 41 -6.98 8.25 -9.36
CA PRO A 41 -7.90 9.16 -8.66
C PRO A 41 -8.54 8.59 -7.39
N ALA A 42 -8.90 7.30 -7.39
CA ALA A 42 -9.47 6.65 -6.21
C ALA A 42 -8.51 6.60 -5.01
N ALA A 43 -7.19 6.61 -5.24
CA ALA A 43 -6.22 6.65 -4.14
C ALA A 43 -6.27 8.00 -3.40
N PHE A 44 -6.39 9.11 -4.14
CA PHE A 44 -6.56 10.44 -3.54
C PHE A 44 -7.88 10.57 -2.78
N GLU A 45 -8.98 10.05 -3.34
CA GLU A 45 -10.27 10.03 -2.66
C GLU A 45 -10.22 9.20 -1.38
N ALA A 46 -9.55 8.04 -1.41
CA ALA A 46 -9.34 7.21 -0.23
C ALA A 46 -8.54 7.93 0.86
N ILE A 47 -7.43 8.58 0.52
CA ILE A 47 -6.63 9.35 1.48
C ILE A 47 -7.47 10.45 2.13
N LYS A 48 -8.17 11.26 1.32
CA LYS A 48 -9.04 12.33 1.82
C LYS A 48 -10.12 11.80 2.76
N THR A 49 -10.83 10.76 2.32
CA THR A 49 -11.95 10.21 3.07
C THR A 49 -11.50 9.54 4.36
N LEU A 50 -10.43 8.73 4.33
CA LEU A 50 -9.90 8.05 5.52
C LEU A 50 -9.24 9.03 6.50
N HIS A 51 -8.53 10.06 6.01
CA HIS A 51 -7.94 11.09 6.86
C HIS A 51 -9.00 11.96 7.57
N GLY A 52 -10.17 12.13 6.96
CA GLY A 52 -11.29 12.87 7.54
C GLY A 52 -12.12 12.11 8.59
N ARG A 53 -11.81 10.83 8.86
CA ARG A 53 -12.54 10.02 9.85
C ARG A 53 -12.07 10.34 11.26
N GLU A 54 -12.96 10.11 12.25
CA GLU A 54 -12.58 10.15 13.67
C GLU A 54 -11.57 9.05 14.03
N GLN A 55 -11.68 7.88 13.38
CA GLN A 55 -10.70 6.82 13.51
C GLN A 55 -9.42 7.21 12.77
N MET A 56 -8.33 7.38 13.53
CA MET A 56 -7.01 7.66 12.99
C MET A 56 -6.58 6.57 12.00
N THR A 57 -6.33 6.96 10.75
CA THR A 57 -5.78 6.11 9.70
C THR A 57 -4.36 6.55 9.39
N ARG A 58 -3.42 5.60 9.39
CA ARG A 58 -2.02 5.83 8.99
C ARG A 58 -1.78 5.25 7.61
N PHE A 59 -1.01 5.96 6.79
CA PHE A 59 -0.76 5.59 5.40
C PHE A 59 0.70 5.13 5.23
N VAL A 60 0.89 3.90 4.77
CA VAL A 60 2.22 3.35 4.48
C VAL A 60 2.27 2.96 3.02
N PHE A 61 2.93 3.77 2.20
CA PHE A 61 3.10 3.51 0.77
C PHE A 61 4.25 2.55 0.57
N ARG A 62 4.00 1.40 -0.07
CA ARG A 62 5.01 0.34 -0.22
C ARG A 62 5.20 -0.04 -1.66
N THR A 63 6.45 -0.09 -2.12
CA THR A 63 6.79 -0.51 -3.48
C THR A 63 8.07 -1.34 -3.47
N PHE A 64 8.16 -2.30 -4.38
CA PHE A 64 9.43 -2.92 -4.75
C PHE A 64 10.18 -2.09 -5.82
N GLY A 65 9.44 -1.24 -6.55
CA GLY A 65 9.96 -0.38 -7.61
C GLY A 65 10.69 0.85 -7.07
N THR A 66 11.09 1.73 -8.00
CA THR A 66 11.83 2.97 -7.71
C THR A 66 10.95 4.21 -7.77
N ASP A 67 9.64 4.03 -7.87
CA ASP A 67 8.62 5.06 -8.09
C ASP A 67 8.17 5.79 -6.82
N LEU A 68 8.67 5.36 -5.66
CA LEU A 68 8.30 5.92 -4.36
C LEU A 68 8.53 7.44 -4.24
N PRO A 69 9.63 8.04 -4.73
CA PRO A 69 9.80 9.50 -4.69
C PRO A 69 8.71 10.23 -5.48
N GLN A 70 8.29 9.70 -6.63
CA GLN A 70 7.23 10.31 -7.44
C GLN A 70 5.87 10.21 -6.76
N VAL A 71 5.58 9.07 -6.10
CA VAL A 71 4.39 8.92 -5.25
C VAL A 71 4.40 9.95 -4.12
N ALA A 72 5.54 10.15 -3.46
CA ALA A 72 5.68 11.14 -2.39
C ALA A 72 5.48 12.58 -2.89
N GLU A 73 5.97 12.92 -4.10
CA GLU A 73 5.71 14.20 -4.75
C GLU A 73 4.22 14.40 -5.06
N ALA A 74 3.54 13.37 -5.55
CA ALA A 74 2.11 13.39 -5.84
C ALA A 74 1.26 13.61 -4.59
N ILE A 75 1.54 12.87 -3.52
CA ILE A 75 0.88 13.02 -2.23
C ILE A 75 1.16 14.39 -1.63
N THR A 76 2.41 14.87 -1.70
CA THR A 76 2.76 16.21 -1.22
C THR A 76 2.04 17.30 -2.00
N ALA A 77 1.93 17.17 -3.32
CA ALA A 77 1.14 18.11 -4.13
C ALA A 77 -0.33 18.10 -3.73
N PHE A 78 -0.90 16.91 -3.52
CA PHE A 78 -2.27 16.75 -3.05
C PHE A 78 -2.49 17.38 -1.67
N ALA A 79 -1.62 17.07 -0.71
CA ALA A 79 -1.63 17.58 0.66
C ALA A 79 -1.45 19.11 0.76
N GLN A 80 -0.89 19.75 -0.27
CA GLN A 80 -0.72 21.20 -0.36
C GLN A 80 -1.87 21.90 -1.11
N GLY A 81 -2.92 21.17 -1.48
CA GLY A 81 -4.04 21.69 -2.27
C GLY A 81 -3.66 22.01 -3.72
N ARG A 82 -2.63 21.37 -4.27
CA ARG A 82 -2.21 21.54 -5.67
C ARG A 82 -2.87 20.56 -6.64
N HIS A 83 -3.69 19.64 -6.15
CA HIS A 83 -4.50 18.73 -6.96
C HIS A 83 -5.74 19.45 -7.52
N PRO A 84 -6.12 19.29 -8.80
CA PRO A 84 -7.06 20.22 -9.44
C PRO A 84 -8.50 19.99 -8.99
N THR A 85 -8.83 18.74 -8.68
CA THR A 85 -10.17 18.34 -8.20
C THR A 85 -10.30 18.45 -6.68
N TYR A 86 -9.20 18.68 -5.96
CA TYR A 86 -9.19 18.82 -4.50
C TYR A 86 -8.39 20.05 -4.05
N PRO A 87 -8.69 21.27 -4.56
CA PRO A 87 -7.91 22.47 -4.24
C PRO A 87 -8.02 22.89 -2.77
N ASP A 88 -9.12 22.48 -2.12
CA ASP A 88 -9.42 22.80 -0.72
C ASP A 88 -8.86 21.78 0.27
N PHE A 89 -8.36 20.63 -0.20
CA PHE A 89 -7.75 19.64 0.68
C PHE A 89 -6.32 20.06 1.00
N ARG A 90 -6.06 20.33 2.29
CA ARG A 90 -4.73 20.71 2.79
C ARG A 90 -4.45 20.01 4.11
N SER A 91 -3.30 19.34 4.21
CA SER A 91 -2.88 18.64 5.42
C SER A 91 -1.35 18.58 5.49
N GLU A 92 -0.76 19.38 6.36
CA GLU A 92 0.70 19.40 6.56
C GLU A 92 1.22 18.06 7.09
N ASP A 93 0.40 17.32 7.85
CA ASP A 93 0.75 16.01 8.40
C ASP A 93 0.85 14.91 7.32
N LEU A 94 0.35 15.18 6.10
CA LEU A 94 0.43 14.27 4.96
C LEU A 94 1.53 14.65 3.95
N VAL A 95 2.31 15.71 4.21
CA VAL A 95 3.45 16.06 3.37
C VAL A 95 4.56 15.02 3.55
N MET A 96 5.05 14.48 2.44
CA MET A 96 6.12 13.48 2.43
C MET A 96 7.41 14.08 1.86
N THR A 97 8.43 14.20 2.70
CA THR A 97 9.80 14.54 2.29
C THR A 97 10.67 13.29 2.29
N GLU A 98 11.95 13.42 1.94
CA GLU A 98 12.91 12.30 2.05
C GLU A 98 12.99 11.69 3.45
N LYS A 99 12.63 12.44 4.50
CA LYS A 99 12.61 11.95 5.88
C LYS A 99 11.48 10.96 6.16
N GLU A 100 10.46 10.95 5.32
CA GLU A 100 9.32 10.03 5.39
C GLU A 100 9.54 8.81 4.48
N LEU A 101 10.68 8.73 3.78
CA LEU A 101 11.02 7.63 2.88
C LEU A 101 12.07 6.70 3.50
N PHE A 102 11.82 5.41 3.39
CA PHE A 102 12.65 4.37 3.99
C PHE A 102 12.91 3.23 3.02
N ARG A 103 13.93 2.45 3.32
CA ARG A 103 14.22 1.18 2.64
C ARG A 103 13.92 0.02 3.58
N GLY A 104 13.13 -0.90 3.10
CA GLY A 104 12.71 -2.09 3.79
C GLY A 104 13.52 -3.30 3.37
N ARG A 105 14.10 -4.05 4.32
CA ARG A 105 14.99 -5.18 4.02
C ARG A 105 14.79 -6.32 5.01
N TRP A 106 14.82 -7.55 4.51
CA TRP A 106 14.99 -8.72 5.35
C TRP A 106 16.46 -8.92 5.73
N SER A 107 16.71 -9.44 6.93
CA SER A 107 18.02 -9.96 7.31
C SER A 107 18.42 -11.11 6.39
N GLU A 108 19.72 -11.39 6.28
CA GLU A 108 20.22 -12.47 5.40
C GLU A 108 19.61 -13.84 5.75
N ASP A 109 19.31 -14.08 7.03
CA ASP A 109 18.66 -15.30 7.50
C ASP A 109 17.12 -15.28 7.39
N GLY A 110 16.53 -14.18 6.91
CA GLY A 110 15.09 -14.01 6.71
C GLY A 110 14.25 -13.95 7.97
N ARG A 111 14.87 -13.84 9.15
CA ARG A 111 14.17 -13.87 10.44
C ARG A 111 13.67 -12.51 10.89
N GLU A 112 14.34 -11.44 10.48
CA GLU A 112 14.10 -10.09 10.96
C GLU A 112 13.90 -9.14 9.79
N TYR A 113 12.83 -8.36 9.82
CA TYR A 113 12.64 -7.25 8.91
C TYR A 113 13.25 -5.96 9.49
N GLN A 114 13.78 -5.10 8.64
CA GLN A 114 14.55 -3.92 9.01
C GLN A 114 14.15 -2.73 8.15
N LEU A 115 14.08 -1.56 8.77
CA LEU A 115 13.93 -0.29 8.10
C LEU A 115 15.25 0.47 8.13
N TRP A 116 15.60 1.04 7.00
CA TRP A 116 16.79 1.87 6.78
C TRP A 116 16.38 3.24 6.25
N SER A 117 17.24 4.24 6.46
CA SER A 117 17.10 5.57 5.84
C SER A 117 16.95 5.46 4.31
N HIS A 118 16.35 6.47 3.67
CA HIS A 118 16.18 6.49 2.22
C HIS A 118 17.48 6.27 1.44
N ASP A 119 18.59 6.84 1.92
CA ASP A 119 19.93 6.67 1.35
C ASP A 119 20.57 5.30 1.66
N GLY A 120 19.91 4.46 2.45
CA GLY A 120 20.32 3.11 2.82
C GLY A 120 21.50 3.04 3.78
N LYS A 121 21.94 4.15 4.37
CA LYS A 121 23.17 4.21 5.18
C LYS A 121 22.96 3.91 6.66
N SER A 122 21.75 4.09 7.18
CA SER A 122 21.48 3.94 8.61
C SER A 122 20.22 3.12 8.84
N LYS A 123 20.33 2.11 9.71
CA LYS A 123 19.21 1.32 10.19
C LYS A 123 18.41 2.17 11.19
N VAL A 124 17.11 2.34 10.96
CA VAL A 124 16.22 3.18 11.79
C VAL A 124 15.32 2.36 12.70
N ALA A 125 14.97 1.13 12.29
CA ALA A 125 14.23 0.17 13.11
C ALA A 125 14.55 -1.25 12.65
N ALA A 126 14.48 -2.22 13.56
CA ALA A 126 14.66 -3.64 13.24
C ALA A 126 13.92 -4.53 14.23
N GLY A 127 13.32 -5.59 13.71
CA GLY A 127 12.41 -6.44 14.45
C GLY A 127 11.00 -5.87 14.54
N ASP A 128 10.02 -6.75 14.65
CA ASP A 128 8.60 -6.42 14.49
C ASP A 128 8.15 -5.32 15.46
N ASN A 129 8.49 -5.41 16.75
CA ASN A 129 8.07 -4.41 17.74
C ASN A 129 8.63 -3.01 17.45
N ALA A 130 9.93 -2.89 17.14
CA ALA A 130 10.54 -1.59 16.84
C ALA A 130 9.97 -0.98 15.56
N ILE A 131 9.65 -1.81 14.56
CA ILE A 131 9.01 -1.36 13.33
C ILE A 131 7.56 -0.91 13.60
N MET A 132 6.82 -1.67 14.41
CA MET A 132 5.45 -1.30 14.78
C MET A 132 5.40 0.03 15.52
N ASP A 133 6.28 0.25 16.49
CA ASP A 133 6.40 1.54 17.19
C ASP A 133 6.78 2.66 16.22
N PHE A 134 7.75 2.40 15.34
CA PHE A 134 8.17 3.35 14.30
C PHE A 134 7.02 3.77 13.37
N LEU A 135 6.18 2.82 12.95
CA LEU A 135 5.02 3.07 12.09
C LEU A 135 3.90 3.80 12.86
N LYS A 136 3.68 3.49 14.14
CA LYS A 136 2.67 4.16 14.98
C LYS A 136 2.98 5.63 15.22
N ASP A 137 4.25 6.00 15.27
CA ASP A 137 4.70 7.37 15.48
C ASP A 137 4.55 8.26 14.23
N ARG A 138 4.01 7.74 13.12
CA ARG A 138 3.88 8.48 11.86
C ARG A 138 2.47 8.40 11.32
N LEU A 139 1.97 9.51 10.80
CA LEU A 139 0.73 9.51 10.04
C LEU A 139 0.94 8.93 8.65
N ILE A 140 2.09 9.23 8.03
CA ILE A 140 2.41 8.82 6.68
C ILE A 140 3.89 8.44 6.54
N CYS A 141 4.18 7.42 5.75
CA CYS A 141 5.54 7.13 5.28
C CYS A 141 5.54 6.31 3.99
N GLY A 142 6.70 6.27 3.33
CA GLY A 142 6.99 5.44 2.19
C GLY A 142 8.08 4.41 2.51
N ILE A 143 7.92 3.17 2.05
CA ILE A 143 8.89 2.09 2.20
C ILE A 143 9.16 1.48 0.83
N GLN A 144 10.41 1.57 0.38
CA GLN A 144 10.90 0.78 -0.76
C GLN A 144 11.39 -0.56 -0.25
N ASP A 145 10.59 -1.60 -0.44
CA ASP A 145 10.89 -2.99 -0.09
C ASP A 145 11.99 -3.59 -1.00
N ASP A 146 12.65 -4.63 -0.51
CA ASP A 146 13.80 -5.26 -1.18
C ASP A 146 13.36 -6.29 -2.24
N TYR A 147 13.24 -5.83 -3.49
CA TYR A 147 12.87 -6.69 -4.61
C TYR A 147 13.91 -7.78 -4.87
N GLU A 148 15.20 -7.46 -4.74
CA GLU A 148 16.28 -8.41 -5.02
C GLU A 148 16.24 -9.56 -4.02
N TYR A 149 15.97 -9.26 -2.75
CA TYR A 149 15.75 -10.28 -1.73
C TYR A 149 14.54 -11.16 -2.05
N TRP A 150 13.40 -10.55 -2.41
CA TRP A 150 12.19 -11.32 -2.74
C TRP A 150 12.38 -12.22 -3.97
N ALA A 151 13.00 -11.69 -5.04
CA ALA A 151 13.29 -12.44 -6.26
C ALA A 151 14.31 -13.55 -6.05
N LYS A 152 15.36 -13.33 -5.22
CA LYS A 152 16.35 -14.36 -4.88
C LYS A 152 15.74 -15.54 -4.11
N ASN A 153 14.63 -15.30 -3.42
CA ASN A 153 13.90 -16.30 -2.65
C ASN A 153 12.65 -16.78 -3.41
N ASP A 154 12.74 -16.90 -4.73
CA ASP A 154 11.71 -17.47 -5.61
C ASP A 154 10.31 -16.88 -5.41
N TRP A 155 10.25 -15.57 -5.14
CA TRP A 155 9.01 -14.81 -4.91
C TRP A 155 8.12 -15.39 -3.80
N GLN A 156 8.72 -16.12 -2.87
CA GLN A 156 7.98 -16.73 -1.77
C GLN A 156 7.34 -15.67 -0.87
N PRO A 157 6.10 -15.87 -0.40
CA PRO A 157 5.40 -14.89 0.43
C PRO A 157 6.17 -14.51 1.70
N TRP A 158 6.93 -15.43 2.31
CA TRP A 158 7.71 -15.14 3.52
C TRP A 158 8.81 -14.08 3.31
N ALA A 159 9.24 -13.85 2.07
CA ALA A 159 10.22 -12.84 1.69
C ALA A 159 9.58 -11.54 1.16
N GLY A 160 8.24 -11.48 1.12
CA GLY A 160 7.47 -10.34 0.59
C GLY A 160 7.41 -9.13 1.52
N LYS A 161 6.48 -8.22 1.20
CA LYS A 161 6.17 -7.00 1.98
C LYS A 161 5.44 -7.38 3.28
N PRO A 162 5.96 -7.07 4.47
CA PRO A 162 5.32 -7.44 5.72
C PRO A 162 4.09 -6.61 6.08
N VAL A 163 3.10 -7.34 6.61
CA VAL A 163 1.92 -6.85 7.35
C VAL A 163 1.93 -7.48 8.72
N TRP A 164 1.63 -6.70 9.76
CA TRP A 164 1.67 -7.16 11.14
C TRP A 164 0.27 -7.38 11.70
N VAL A 165 0.13 -8.48 12.45
CA VAL A 165 -1.09 -8.84 13.19
C VAL A 165 -0.74 -8.86 14.68
N PRO A 166 -0.77 -7.71 15.35
CA PRO A 166 -0.54 -7.64 16.79
C PRO A 166 -1.73 -8.26 17.54
N ARG A 167 -1.47 -8.85 18.71
CA ARG A 167 -2.50 -9.40 19.61
C ARG A 167 -2.94 -8.39 20.67
N GLY A 168 -1.99 -7.62 21.20
CA GLY A 168 -2.24 -6.69 22.31
C GLY A 168 -2.71 -5.30 21.85
N ASP A 169 -2.45 -4.96 20.59
CA ASP A 169 -2.80 -3.68 19.99
C ASP A 169 -4.08 -3.83 19.15
N LYS A 170 -4.96 -2.83 19.22
CA LYS A 170 -6.20 -2.78 18.42
C LYS A 170 -5.97 -2.24 17.01
N SER A 171 -4.72 -2.08 16.60
CA SER A 171 -4.37 -1.65 15.25
C SER A 171 -4.68 -2.75 14.24
N HIS A 172 -5.33 -2.34 13.15
CA HIS A 172 -5.66 -3.21 12.03
C HIS A 172 -4.79 -2.81 10.83
N HIS A 173 -3.77 -3.61 10.55
CA HIS A 173 -2.89 -3.37 9.40
C HIS A 173 -3.48 -4.04 8.16
N ILE A 174 -3.66 -3.26 7.10
CA ILE A 174 -4.20 -3.73 5.83
C ILE A 174 -3.19 -3.40 4.72
N LEU A 175 -2.78 -4.39 3.95
CA LEU A 175 -1.98 -4.19 2.74
C LEU A 175 -2.84 -4.39 1.50
N LEU A 176 -2.75 -3.40 0.61
CA LEU A 176 -3.42 -3.38 -0.68
C LEU A 176 -2.35 -3.44 -1.78
N ASP A 177 -2.44 -4.43 -2.66
CA ASP A 177 -1.52 -4.59 -3.80
C ASP A 177 -2.17 -5.49 -4.87
N ASP A 178 -1.87 -5.27 -6.14
CA ASP A 178 -2.46 -6.04 -7.25
C ASP A 178 -1.81 -7.43 -7.42
N ASN A 179 -0.58 -7.59 -6.92
CA ASN A 179 0.20 -8.84 -6.92
C ASN A 179 0.01 -9.67 -5.63
N ILE A 180 -1.00 -9.34 -4.83
CA ILE A 180 -1.49 -10.25 -3.79
C ILE A 180 -2.25 -11.37 -4.50
N HIS A 181 -1.66 -12.57 -4.56
CA HIS A 181 -2.27 -13.73 -5.16
C HIS A 181 -2.81 -14.70 -4.09
N ASN A 182 -3.85 -15.47 -4.46
CA ASN A 182 -4.38 -16.56 -3.65
C ASN A 182 -3.61 -17.86 -3.93
N LEU A 183 -2.28 -17.79 -3.92
CA LEU A 183 -1.38 -18.90 -4.16
C LEU A 183 -0.47 -19.05 -2.94
N GLU A 184 -0.22 -20.30 -2.53
CA GLU A 184 0.53 -20.61 -1.31
C GLU A 184 2.00 -20.15 -1.40
N ASN A 185 2.58 -20.25 -2.59
CA ASN A 185 4.01 -20.06 -2.83
C ASN A 185 4.30 -18.90 -3.77
N ASP A 186 3.33 -18.01 -3.99
CA ASP A 186 3.44 -16.85 -4.88
C ASP A 186 2.51 -15.76 -4.36
N SER A 187 3.08 -14.77 -3.68
CA SER A 187 2.38 -13.56 -3.26
C SER A 187 3.40 -12.50 -2.87
N ILE A 188 3.09 -11.25 -3.18
CA ILE A 188 3.93 -10.12 -2.82
C ILE A 188 3.94 -9.82 -1.31
N ALA A 189 2.99 -10.36 -0.56
CA ALA A 189 2.73 -10.02 0.83
C ALA A 189 3.18 -11.13 1.79
N THR A 190 3.73 -10.73 2.93
CA THR A 190 3.94 -11.59 4.09
C THR A 190 3.11 -11.14 5.28
N VAL A 191 2.75 -12.07 6.16
CA VAL A 191 2.02 -11.78 7.39
C VAL A 191 2.84 -12.20 8.60
N ARG A 192 3.07 -11.24 9.50
CA ARG A 192 3.79 -11.38 10.76
C ARG A 192 2.80 -11.38 11.90
N GLN A 193 2.59 -12.53 12.53
CA GLN A 193 1.60 -12.69 13.60
C GLN A 193 2.26 -12.73 14.98
N GLU A 194 1.82 -11.84 15.87
CA GLU A 194 2.27 -11.80 17.26
C GLU A 194 1.81 -13.05 18.04
N GLN A 195 2.73 -13.64 18.78
CA GLN A 195 2.52 -14.81 19.63
C GLN A 195 2.23 -14.36 21.07
N LYS A 196 1.80 -15.31 21.93
CA LYS A 196 1.45 -15.01 23.34
C LYS A 196 2.63 -14.46 24.16
N ASP A 197 3.85 -14.77 23.76
CA ASP A 197 5.08 -14.33 24.42
C ASP A 197 5.60 -12.98 23.87
N GLY A 198 4.85 -12.34 22.97
CA GLY A 198 5.23 -11.06 22.34
C GLY A 198 6.23 -11.19 21.19
N THR A 199 6.62 -12.40 20.82
CA THR A 199 7.41 -12.65 19.60
C THR A 199 6.52 -12.70 18.37
N TYR A 200 7.11 -12.57 17.17
CA TYR A 200 6.36 -12.65 15.91
C TYR A 200 6.83 -13.84 15.09
N ARG A 201 5.88 -14.53 14.47
CA ARG A 201 6.16 -15.58 13.47
C ARG A 201 5.67 -15.14 12.10
N THR A 202 6.35 -15.60 11.05
CA THR A 202 5.82 -15.53 9.69
C THR A 202 4.78 -16.63 9.51
N LEU A 203 3.62 -16.27 8.99
CA LEU A 203 2.60 -17.24 8.58
C LEU A 203 3.06 -18.01 7.34
N ASN A 204 2.68 -19.29 7.24
CA ASN A 204 2.91 -20.05 6.01
C ASN A 204 1.90 -19.64 4.91
N GLY A 205 2.09 -20.13 3.68
CA GLY A 205 1.27 -19.74 2.54
C GLY A 205 -0.23 -20.04 2.72
N GLN A 206 -0.58 -21.17 3.33
CA GLN A 206 -1.98 -21.53 3.61
C GLN A 206 -2.61 -20.56 4.61
N GLU A 207 -1.91 -20.25 5.70
CA GLU A 207 -2.35 -19.28 6.70
C GLU A 207 -2.46 -17.86 6.13
N ILE A 208 -1.57 -17.48 5.19
CA ILE A 208 -1.61 -16.20 4.49
C ILE A 208 -2.87 -16.10 3.62
N GLN A 209 -3.32 -17.18 2.98
CA GLN A 209 -4.56 -17.18 2.20
C GLN A 209 -5.79 -16.86 3.07
N GLU A 210 -5.81 -17.32 4.33
CA GLU A 210 -6.90 -17.03 5.27
C GLU A 210 -6.97 -15.54 5.65
N CYS A 211 -5.87 -14.81 5.45
CA CYS A 211 -5.77 -13.37 5.71
C CYS A 211 -6.36 -12.49 4.60
N GLN A 212 -6.75 -13.07 3.46
CA GLN A 212 -7.37 -12.36 2.34
C GLN A 212 -8.71 -11.74 2.72
N GLY A 213 -8.95 -10.50 2.30
CA GLY A 213 -10.14 -9.71 2.67
C GLY A 213 -10.18 -9.31 4.15
N LEU A 214 -9.08 -9.48 4.89
CA LEU A 214 -8.95 -9.06 6.29
C LEU A 214 -7.69 -8.21 6.48
N TYR A 215 -6.51 -8.80 6.29
CA TYR A 215 -5.22 -8.09 6.38
C TYR A 215 -4.61 -7.83 5.00
N LEU A 216 -5.03 -8.60 3.99
CA LEU A 216 -4.54 -8.54 2.62
C LEU A 216 -5.72 -8.30 1.68
N ILE A 217 -5.62 -7.28 0.82
CA ILE A 217 -6.66 -6.96 -0.17
C ILE A 217 -5.99 -6.90 -1.54
N ARG A 218 -6.34 -7.84 -2.41
CA ARG A 218 -5.90 -7.78 -3.80
C ARG A 218 -6.58 -6.62 -4.51
N VAL A 219 -5.79 -5.73 -5.12
CA VAL A 219 -6.32 -4.61 -5.90
C VAL A 219 -6.50 -5.04 -7.36
N PRO A 220 -7.73 -5.15 -7.88
CA PRO A 220 -7.94 -5.36 -9.30
C PRO A 220 -7.57 -4.07 -10.05
N THR A 221 -6.77 -4.16 -11.11
CA THR A 221 -6.22 -2.98 -11.82
C THR A 221 -7.29 -2.01 -12.32
N VAL A 222 -8.49 -2.49 -12.63
CA VAL A 222 -9.54 -1.72 -13.31
C VAL A 222 -10.59 -1.16 -12.35
N GLU A 223 -10.97 -1.88 -11.28
CA GLU A 223 -12.12 -1.44 -10.47
C GLU A 223 -11.92 -0.10 -9.75
N PRO A 224 -10.75 0.19 -9.15
CA PRO A 224 -10.48 1.50 -8.56
C PRO A 224 -10.46 2.64 -9.58
N ILE A 225 -10.31 2.35 -10.88
CA ILE A 225 -10.45 3.37 -11.92
C ILE A 225 -11.94 3.68 -12.16
N LEU A 226 -12.80 2.66 -12.07
CA LEU A 226 -14.23 2.77 -12.33
C LEU A 226 -15.02 3.30 -11.13
N ASP A 227 -14.63 2.93 -9.92
CA ASP A 227 -15.25 3.32 -8.64
C ASP A 227 -14.26 4.13 -7.78
N PRO A 228 -14.43 5.46 -7.66
CA PRO A 228 -13.57 6.31 -6.84
C PRO A 228 -13.53 5.93 -5.35
N GLU A 229 -14.56 5.24 -4.85
CA GLU A 229 -14.67 4.84 -3.44
C GLU A 229 -14.19 3.41 -3.19
N TRP A 230 -13.67 2.72 -4.22
CA TRP A 230 -13.34 1.29 -4.14
C TRP A 230 -12.47 0.94 -2.93
N PHE A 231 -11.36 1.66 -2.73
CA PHE A 231 -10.46 1.42 -1.61
C PHE A 231 -11.14 1.60 -0.26
N VAL A 232 -11.96 2.64 -0.12
CA VAL A 232 -12.69 2.91 1.12
C VAL A 232 -13.66 1.77 1.42
N LYS A 233 -14.42 1.32 0.42
CA LYS A 233 -15.37 0.20 0.55
C LYS A 233 -14.67 -1.10 0.95
N GLU A 234 -13.52 -1.41 0.35
CA GLU A 234 -12.77 -2.63 0.69
C GLU A 234 -12.14 -2.56 2.08
N ILE A 235 -11.62 -1.39 2.48
CA ILE A 235 -11.12 -1.17 3.85
C ILE A 235 -12.25 -1.32 4.86
N ASP A 236 -13.44 -0.75 4.61
CA ASP A 236 -14.59 -0.86 5.52
C ASP A 236 -15.05 -2.31 5.69
N LYS A 237 -15.10 -3.09 4.60
CA LYS A 237 -15.39 -4.53 4.65
C LYS A 237 -14.37 -5.28 5.50
N ALA A 238 -13.08 -5.00 5.30
CA ALA A 238 -12.01 -5.63 6.07
C ALA A 238 -12.09 -5.25 7.55
N GLN A 239 -12.36 -3.98 7.87
CA GLN A 239 -12.51 -3.49 9.25
C GLN A 239 -13.73 -4.12 9.95
N GLN A 240 -14.85 -4.28 9.24
CA GLN A 240 -16.02 -4.97 9.77
C GLN A 240 -15.66 -6.41 10.17
N ARG A 241 -15.01 -7.16 9.27
CA ARG A 241 -14.56 -8.53 9.56
C ARG A 241 -13.53 -8.57 10.69
N PHE A 242 -12.63 -7.59 10.77
CA PHE A 242 -11.67 -7.48 11.87
C PHE A 242 -12.39 -7.30 13.22
N PHE A 243 -13.42 -6.46 13.25
CA PHE A 243 -14.23 -6.27 14.46
C PHE A 243 -14.89 -7.59 14.91
N GLU A 244 -15.46 -8.35 13.98
CA GLU A 244 -16.06 -9.67 14.22
C GLU A 244 -15.03 -10.66 14.79
N VAL A 245 -13.86 -10.79 14.17
CA VAL A 245 -12.80 -11.72 14.62
C VAL A 245 -12.23 -11.35 16.00
N VAL A 246 -12.09 -10.06 16.29
CA VAL A 246 -11.50 -9.59 17.56
C VAL A 246 -12.49 -9.61 18.72
N HIS A 247 -13.78 -9.37 18.48
CA HIS A 247 -14.80 -9.25 19.54
C HIS A 247 -15.71 -10.48 19.67
N ASP A 248 -15.75 -11.37 18.69
CA ASP A 248 -16.47 -12.64 18.75
C ASP A 248 -15.57 -13.82 18.31
N PRO A 249 -14.54 -14.16 19.11
CA PRO A 249 -13.71 -15.32 18.83
C PRO A 249 -14.49 -16.59 19.15
N SER A 250 -15.18 -17.14 18.14
CA SER A 250 -15.82 -18.46 18.18
C SER A 250 -14.89 -19.56 18.67
#